data_AF-A0A388RTF9-F1
#
_entry.id   AF-A0A388RTF9-F1
#
_cell.length_a   1.000
_cell.length_b   1.000
_cell.length_c   1.000
_cell.angle_alpha   90.00
_cell.angle_beta   90.00
_cell.angle_gamma   90.00
#
_symmetry.space_group_name_H-M   'P 1'
#
loop_
_entity.id
_entity.type
_entity.pdbx_description
1 polymer ?
#
loop_
_entity_poly.entity_id
_entity_poly.type
_entity_poly.pdbx_seq_one_letter_code
_entity_poly.pdbx_strand_id
1 'polypeptide(L)'
;MTTLTIKDLSAAETLDSKRMHAVRGGLAYLPFAAVYAPIKLAFDGSIDAKQSIAQMQSVTNLNGNGSAFLDHVKSNVHTNQNATNNIYG
;
A
#
# COMPACT_ATOMS: atom_id res chain seq x y z
N MET A 1 1.87 -20.04 -12.97
CA MET A 1 1.50 -21.19 -13.82
C MET A 1 2.71 -22.09 -13.95
N THR A 2 2.70 -23.28 -13.36
CA THR A 2 3.77 -24.28 -13.52
C THR A 2 3.30 -25.34 -14.51
N THR A 3 3.83 -25.28 -15.73
CA THR A 3 3.51 -26.21 -16.80
C THR A 3 4.31 -27.49 -16.62
N LEU A 4 3.63 -28.62 -16.43
CA LEU A 4 4.26 -29.95 -16.40
C LEU A 4 4.48 -30.42 -17.83
N THR A 5 5.71 -30.30 -18.32
CA THR A 5 6.08 -30.77 -19.66
C THR A 5 6.41 -32.26 -19.62
N ILE A 6 5.50 -33.09 -20.12
CA ILE A 6 5.74 -34.54 -20.30
C ILE A 6 6.59 -34.71 -21.57
N LYS A 7 7.84 -35.15 -21.39
CA LYS A 7 8.87 -35.13 -22.45
C LYS A 7 8.78 -36.27 -23.48
N ASP A 8 7.94 -37.27 -23.28
CA ASP A 8 7.75 -38.36 -24.25
C ASP A 8 6.27 -38.74 -24.32
N LEU A 9 5.53 -38.12 -25.24
CA LEU A 9 4.15 -38.49 -25.58
C LEU A 9 4.02 -39.01 -27.02
N SER A 10 5.12 -39.19 -27.76
CA SER A 10 5.08 -39.33 -29.22
C SER A 10 4.83 -40.75 -29.76
N ALA A 11 4.51 -41.78 -28.95
CA ALA A 11 4.46 -43.15 -29.49
C ALA A 11 3.41 -44.12 -28.91
N ALA A 12 2.24 -43.65 -28.45
CA ALA A 12 1.11 -44.57 -28.23
C ALA A 12 -0.25 -43.86 -28.32
N GLU A 13 -0.96 -44.04 -29.44
CA GLU A 13 -2.35 -43.58 -29.63
C GLU A 13 -3.38 -44.28 -28.73
N THR A 14 -2.98 -45.30 -27.97
CA THR A 14 -3.83 -45.99 -26.99
C THR A 14 -3.15 -46.07 -25.63
N LEU A 15 -3.64 -45.25 -24.70
CA LEU A 15 -3.24 -45.26 -23.30
C LEU A 15 -3.78 -46.54 -22.63
N ASP A 16 -2.93 -47.56 -22.49
CA ASP A 16 -3.23 -48.76 -21.70
C ASP A 16 -3.25 -48.41 -20.19
N SER A 17 -4.34 -48.76 -19.53
CA SER A 17 -4.56 -48.60 -18.07
C SER A 17 -3.39 -49.11 -17.23
N LYS A 18 -2.68 -50.17 -17.67
CA LYS A 18 -1.50 -50.70 -16.96
C LYS A 18 -0.30 -49.77 -17.06
N ARG A 19 -0.10 -49.11 -18.20
CA ARG A 19 0.99 -48.14 -18.40
C ARG A 19 0.71 -46.84 -17.66
N MET A 20 -0.54 -46.40 -17.64
CA MET A 20 -0.98 -45.25 -16.82
C MET A 20 -0.79 -45.48 -15.31
N HIS A 21 -0.91 -46.72 -14.84
CA HIS A 21 -0.63 -47.07 -13.45
C HIS A 21 0.84 -46.88 -13.06
N ALA A 22 1.77 -46.97 -14.02
CA ALA A 22 3.20 -46.71 -13.79
C ALA A 22 3.54 -45.21 -13.81
N VAL A 23 2.67 -44.37 -14.37
CA VAL A 23 2.78 -42.90 -14.38
C VAL A 23 1.98 -42.28 -13.22
N ARG A 24 1.92 -42.96 -12.08
CA ARG A 24 1.61 -42.28 -10.82
C ARG A 24 2.88 -41.52 -10.44
N GLY A 25 2.82 -40.20 -10.58
CA GLY A 25 3.89 -39.28 -10.18
C GLY A 25 4.51 -39.75 -8.88
N GLY A 26 5.81 -40.07 -8.94
CA GLY A 26 6.56 -40.70 -7.88
C GLY A 26 6.56 -39.85 -6.63
N LEU A 27 5.55 -40.04 -5.77
CA LEU A 27 5.74 -39.88 -4.34
C LEU A 27 6.31 -41.21 -3.86
N ALA A 28 7.60 -41.43 -4.15
CA ALA A 28 8.37 -42.39 -3.40
C ALA A 28 8.12 -42.07 -1.91
N TYR A 29 7.86 -43.09 -1.10
CA TYR A 29 7.82 -43.00 0.35
C TYR A 29 9.24 -42.75 0.86
N LEU A 30 9.81 -41.61 0.46
CA LEU A 30 10.99 -41.04 1.07
C LEU A 30 10.49 -40.42 2.37
N PRO A 31 11.23 -40.54 3.48
CA PRO A 31 10.91 -39.79 4.68
C PRO A 31 10.85 -38.33 4.26
N PHE A 32 9.65 -37.77 4.24
CA PHE A 32 9.46 -36.37 3.89
C PHE A 32 10.17 -35.61 5.00
N ALA A 33 11.34 -35.04 4.69
CA ALA A 33 11.85 -33.97 5.51
C ALA A 33 10.77 -32.89 5.42
N ALA A 34 10.15 -32.54 6.54
CA ALA A 34 9.27 -31.40 6.61
C ALA A 34 10.11 -30.19 6.17
N VAL A 35 10.01 -29.82 4.89
CA VAL A 35 10.65 -28.62 4.39
C VAL A 35 9.88 -27.49 5.04
N TYR A 36 10.49 -26.91 6.07
CA TYR A 36 10.01 -25.70 6.69
C TYR A 36 10.02 -24.62 5.61
N ALA A 37 8.84 -24.37 5.04
CA ALA A 37 8.59 -23.24 4.17
C ALA A 37 8.14 -22.10 5.09
N PRO A 38 8.98 -21.11 5.39
CA PRO A 38 8.54 -19.98 6.18
C PRO A 38 7.45 -19.24 5.41
N ILE A 39 6.21 -19.32 5.91
CA ILE A 39 5.13 -18.45 5.44
C ILE A 39 5.51 -17.04 5.92
N LYS A 40 5.92 -16.17 5.00
CA LYS A 40 6.07 -14.74 5.29
C LYS A 40 4.68 -14.15 5.50
N LEU A 41 4.21 -14.20 6.74
CA LEU A 41 3.05 -13.44 7.17
C LEU A 41 3.54 -12.01 7.45
N ALA A 42 3.25 -11.09 6.54
CA ALA A 42 3.47 -9.66 6.77
C ALA A 42 2.31 -9.15 7.62
N PHE A 43 2.54 -9.01 8.92
CA PHE A 43 1.58 -8.42 9.86
C PHE A 43 1.71 -6.90 9.95
N ASP A 44 2.81 -6.34 9.45
CA ASP A 44 3.08 -4.91 9.48
C ASP A 44 2.75 -4.28 8.12
N GLY A 45 1.50 -3.86 7.96
CA GLY A 45 1.12 -2.91 6.93
C GLY A 45 1.68 -1.54 7.31
N SER A 46 2.89 -1.20 6.85
CA SER A 46 3.43 0.15 7.04
C SER A 46 2.76 1.12 6.08
N ILE A 47 2.07 2.14 6.61
CA ILE A 47 1.55 3.26 5.81
C ILE A 47 2.70 4.27 5.64
N ASP A 48 3.33 4.29 4.46
CA ASP A 48 4.22 5.40 4.06
C ASP A 48 3.36 6.55 3.52
N ALA A 49 2.95 7.45 4.41
CA ALA A 49 2.16 8.62 4.05
C ALA A 49 2.91 9.91 4.40
N LYS A 50 3.08 10.75 3.37
CA LYS A 50 3.67 12.09 3.51
C LYS A 50 2.56 13.10 3.83
N GLN A 51 2.68 13.75 4.98
CA GLN A 51 1.80 14.84 5.39
C GLN A 51 2.47 16.19 5.10
N SER A 52 1.77 17.10 4.43
CA SER A 52 2.20 18.50 4.29
C SER A 52 1.00 19.43 4.41
N ILE A 53 1.16 20.53 5.14
CA ILE A 53 0.23 21.66 5.19
C ILE A 53 1.02 22.90 4.80
N ALA A 54 0.64 23.56 3.72
CA ALA A 54 1.16 24.86 3.33
C ALA A 54 0.10 25.94 3.63
N GLN A 55 0.24 26.63 4.76
CA GLN A 55 -0.66 27.70 5.17
C GLN A 55 0.05 29.05 5.14
N MET A 56 -0.58 30.03 4.50
CA MET A 56 -0.13 31.43 4.50
C MET A 56 -1.32 32.30 4.86
N GLN A 57 -1.16 33.19 5.84
CA GLN A 57 -2.14 34.21 6.19
C GLN A 57 -1.49 35.59 6.09
N SER A 58 -2.05 36.46 5.26
CA SER A 58 -1.61 37.85 5.12
C SER A 58 -2.73 38.78 5.54
N VAL A 59 -2.45 39.69 6.47
CA VAL A 59 -3.42 40.62 7.04
C VAL A 59 -2.84 42.03 6.95
N THR A 60 -3.49 42.90 6.17
CA THR A 60 -3.12 44.31 6.04
C THR A 60 -4.25 45.16 6.60
N ASN A 61 -3.95 45.95 7.62
CA ASN A 61 -4.92 46.81 8.30
C ASN A 61 -4.44 48.27 8.27
N LEU A 62 -5.08 49.09 7.45
CA LEU A 62 -4.73 50.51 7.27
C LEU A 62 -5.68 51.41 8.06
N ASN A 63 -5.55 51.40 9.39
CA ASN A 63 -6.39 52.21 10.25
C ASN A 63 -5.85 53.64 10.40
N GLY A 64 -6.69 54.65 10.14
CA GLY A 64 -6.30 56.06 10.25
C GLY A 64 -5.24 56.52 9.24
N ASN A 65 -5.06 55.79 8.13
CA ASN A 65 -4.07 56.14 7.12
C ASN A 65 -4.51 57.39 6.33
N GLY A 66 -3.68 58.44 6.34
CA GLY A 66 -3.90 59.65 5.55
C GLY A 66 -4.90 60.66 6.12
N SER A 67 -5.20 60.62 7.42
CA SER A 67 -6.21 61.51 8.02
C SER A 67 -5.70 62.28 9.24
N ALA A 68 -5.99 63.58 9.27
CA ALA A 68 -5.75 64.48 10.40
C ALA A 68 -7.07 64.72 11.17
N PHE A 69 -6.98 64.91 12.49
CA PHE A 69 -8.13 65.12 13.40
C PHE A 69 -9.09 63.92 13.52
N LEU A 70 -8.58 62.71 13.37
CA LEU A 70 -9.34 61.50 13.69
C LEU A 70 -9.48 61.34 15.20
N ASP A 71 -10.73 61.29 15.66
CA ASP A 71 -11.07 60.95 17.03
C ASP A 71 -11.78 59.59 17.05
N HIS A 72 -11.53 58.78 18.09
CA HIS A 72 -12.12 57.44 18.29
C HIS A 72 -11.91 56.38 17.18
N VAL A 73 -10.85 56.48 16.37
CA VAL A 73 -10.57 55.50 15.32
C VAL A 73 -10.03 54.18 15.88
N LYS A 74 -10.86 53.14 15.87
CA LYS A 74 -10.53 51.80 16.36
C LYS A 74 -10.53 50.79 15.21
N SER A 75 -9.50 49.97 15.16
CA SER A 75 -9.47 48.79 14.28
C SER A 75 -9.26 47.55 15.13
N ASN A 76 -10.17 46.59 14.97
CA ASN A 76 -10.15 45.35 15.71
C ASN A 76 -10.15 44.21 14.69
N VAL A 77 -8.98 43.60 14.49
CA VAL A 77 -8.80 42.52 13.53
C VAL A 77 -8.50 41.23 14.29
N HIS A 78 -9.44 40.29 14.23
CA HIS A 78 -9.29 38.94 14.77
C HIS A 78 -9.14 37.96 13.62
N THR A 79 -8.03 37.25 13.59
CA THR A 79 -7.78 36.21 12.59
C THR A 79 -7.46 34.88 13.23
N ASN A 80 -7.94 33.81 12.61
CA ASN A 80 -7.74 32.45 13.07
C ASN A 80 -7.45 31.55 11.87
N GLN A 81 -6.31 30.87 11.87
CA GLN A 81 -5.93 29.89 10.86
C GLN A 81 -5.68 28.55 11.55
N ASN A 82 -6.50 27.56 11.22
CA ASN A 82 -6.36 26.19 11.71
C ASN A 82 -6.18 25.24 10.53
N ALA A 83 -5.23 24.32 10.65
CA ALA A 83 -5.15 23.15 9.78
C ALA A 83 -4.89 21.90 10.62
N THR A 84 -5.45 20.80 10.17
CA THR A 84 -5.20 19.47 10.73
C THR A 84 -4.74 18.57 9.60
N ASN A 85 -3.67 17.83 9.84
CA ASN A 85 -3.20 16.78 8.96
C ASN A 85 -3.01 15.55 9.84
N ASN A 86 -3.93 14.61 9.69
CA ASN A 86 -4.02 13.44 10.53
C ASN A 86 -4.02 12.21 9.61
N ILE A 87 -3.13 11.25 9.89
CA ILE A 87 -3.19 9.90 9.32
C ILE A 87 -3.88 9.03 10.37
N TYR A 88 -4.90 8.29 9.95
CA TYR A 88 -5.51 7.24 10.77
C TYR A 88 -5.04 5.87 10.23
N GLY A 89 -4.67 4.98 11.14
CA GLY A 89 -4.21 3.61 10.84
C GLY A 89 -5.34 2.63 10.59
#